data_AF-A0A1V3BW37-F1
#
_entry.id   AF-A0A1V3BW37-F1
#
_cell.length_a   1.000
_cell.length_b   1.000
_cell.length_c   1.000
_cell.angle_alpha   90.00
_cell.angle_beta   90.00
_cell.angle_gamma   90.00
#
_symmetry.space_group_name_H-M   'P 1'
#
loop_
_entity.id
_entity.type
_entity.pdbx_description
1 polymer ?
#
loop_
_entity_poly.entity_id
_entity_poly.type
_entity_poly.pdbx_seq_one_letter_code
_entity_poly.pdbx_strand_id
1 'polypeptide(L)'
;MSENAPETPESVSERVGAYGFFMSSELMRVLPNLHLTATQRDVLDLILGEMQDGGVVPLSRTQIADKLNINVKTVSTTTRILTDIGLLWRTSRRAIQVNPTAAYKSATGDPEEWLRAVQRFQGKAPEITLPDYERRPPRRVDDKGRHLKAV
;
A
#
# COMPACT_ATOMS: atom_id res chain seq x y z
N MET A 1 -9.45 34.01 -20.89
CA MET A 1 -10.33 33.15 -20.08
C MET A 1 -10.58 31.91 -20.92
N SER A 2 -9.83 30.83 -20.68
CA SER A 2 -10.09 29.57 -21.39
C SER A 2 -11.32 28.93 -20.79
N GLU A 3 -12.36 28.84 -21.60
CA GLU A 3 -13.58 28.10 -21.33
C GLU A 3 -13.21 26.61 -21.23
N ASN A 4 -13.30 26.02 -20.03
CA ASN A 4 -13.10 24.58 -19.88
C ASN A 4 -14.26 23.88 -20.60
N ALA A 5 -13.95 23.22 -21.72
CA ALA A 5 -14.88 22.33 -22.38
C ALA A 5 -15.39 21.27 -21.38
N PRO A 6 -16.67 20.85 -21.47
CA PRO A 6 -17.22 19.85 -20.56
C PRO A 6 -16.46 18.53 -20.71
N GLU A 7 -15.92 18.01 -19.60
CA GLU A 7 -15.24 16.72 -19.56
C GLU A 7 -16.23 15.61 -19.97
N THR A 8 -15.85 14.78 -20.94
CA THR A 8 -16.68 13.64 -21.33
C THR A 8 -16.51 12.50 -20.31
N PRO A 9 -17.54 11.67 -20.09
CA PRO A 9 -17.44 10.52 -19.17
C PRO A 9 -16.26 9.59 -19.50
N GLU A 10 -15.94 9.47 -20.78
CA GLU A 10 -14.81 8.67 -21.29
C GLU A 10 -13.45 9.27 -20.84
N SER A 11 -13.27 10.59 -20.91
CA SER A 11 -12.07 11.26 -20.41
C SER A 11 -11.89 11.16 -18.89
N VAL A 12 -13.00 11.09 -18.14
CA VAL A 12 -12.98 10.91 -16.69
C VAL A 12 -12.56 9.48 -16.35
N SER A 13 -13.13 8.49 -17.04
CA SER A 13 -12.78 7.08 -16.86
C SER A 13 -11.31 6.82 -17.18
N GLU A 14 -10.80 7.39 -18.29
CA GLU A 14 -9.40 7.27 -18.69
C GLU A 14 -8.46 7.87 -17.62
N ARG A 15 -8.79 9.04 -17.07
CA ARG A 15 -8.02 9.66 -15.97
C ARG A 15 -8.04 8.82 -14.69
N VAL A 16 -9.22 8.31 -14.30
CA VAL A 16 -9.35 7.46 -13.11
C VAL A 16 -8.54 6.17 -13.28
N GLY A 17 -8.52 5.57 -14.48
CA GLY A 17 -7.66 4.43 -14.78
C GLY A 17 -6.17 4.78 -14.76
N ALA A 18 -5.77 5.89 -15.37
CA ALA A 18 -4.37 6.30 -15.48
C ALA A 18 -3.73 6.63 -14.12
N TYR A 19 -4.48 7.29 -13.23
CA TYR A 19 -3.96 7.83 -11.97
C TYR A 19 -4.50 7.14 -10.71
N GLY A 20 -5.52 6.30 -10.83
CA GLY A 20 -6.14 5.61 -9.72
C GLY A 20 -5.57 4.21 -9.47
N PHE A 21 -5.85 3.71 -8.28
CA PHE A 21 -5.80 2.29 -7.96
C PHE A 21 -6.99 1.95 -7.07
N PHE A 22 -7.39 0.70 -7.06
CA PHE A 22 -8.43 0.21 -6.17
C PHE A 22 -7.81 -0.32 -4.88
N MET A 23 -8.47 -0.10 -3.75
CA MET A 23 -8.02 -0.56 -2.45
C MET A 23 -9.17 -1.20 -1.68
N SER A 24 -8.88 -2.29 -0.97
CA SER A 24 -9.86 -2.95 -0.12
C SER A 24 -10.35 -1.99 0.96
N SER A 25 -11.67 -1.77 1.01
CA SER A 25 -12.31 -0.92 2.01
C SER A 25 -12.17 -1.51 3.42
N GLU A 26 -12.16 -2.84 3.54
CA GLU A 26 -11.90 -3.53 4.80
C GLU A 26 -10.47 -3.25 5.27
N LEU A 27 -9.49 -3.35 4.37
CA LEU A 27 -8.11 -3.01 4.69
C LEU A 27 -7.99 -1.53 5.12
N MET A 28 -8.63 -0.61 4.41
CA MET A 28 -8.62 0.81 4.78
C MET A 28 -9.18 1.07 6.18
N ARG A 29 -10.20 0.31 6.60
CA ARG A 29 -10.79 0.39 7.94
C ARG A 29 -9.81 -0.06 9.02
N VAL A 30 -9.01 -1.09 8.75
CA VAL A 30 -8.10 -1.70 9.74
C VAL A 30 -6.66 -1.19 9.67
N LEU A 31 -6.26 -0.48 8.61
CA LEU A 31 -4.94 0.15 8.47
C LEU A 31 -4.53 0.99 9.71
N PRO A 32 -5.41 1.82 10.32
CA PRO A 32 -5.06 2.57 11.53
C PRO A 32 -4.73 1.68 12.72
N ASN A 33 -5.25 0.44 12.73
CA ASN A 33 -5.03 -0.55 13.76
C ASN A 33 -3.73 -1.34 13.52
N LEU A 34 -3.09 -1.32 12.35
CA LEU A 34 -1.83 -2.05 12.10
C LEU A 34 -0.60 -1.49 12.84
N HIS A 35 -0.77 -0.46 13.67
CA HIS A 35 0.29 0.21 14.40
C HIS A 35 1.49 0.69 13.57
N LEU A 36 1.30 0.92 12.27
CA LEU A 36 2.34 1.50 11.43
C LEU A 36 2.79 2.85 12.01
N THR A 37 4.11 3.05 12.07
CA THR A 37 4.69 4.36 12.37
C THR A 37 4.42 5.33 11.22
N ALA A 38 4.58 6.63 11.45
CA ALA A 38 4.43 7.63 10.39
C ALA A 38 5.33 7.30 9.18
N THR A 39 6.60 7.01 9.42
CA THR A 39 7.53 6.61 8.35
C THR A 39 7.14 5.32 7.65
N GLN A 40 6.60 4.33 8.37
CA GLN A 40 6.12 3.11 7.72
C GLN A 40 4.91 3.38 6.83
N ARG A 41 4.05 4.32 7.26
CA ARG A 41 2.91 4.77 6.48
C ARG A 41 3.34 5.55 5.24
N ASP A 42 4.29 6.47 5.35
CA ASP A 42 4.83 7.24 4.22
C ASP A 42 5.44 6.31 3.15
N VAL A 43 6.15 5.26 3.57
CA VAL A 43 6.68 4.25 2.65
C VAL A 43 5.57 3.47 1.97
N LEU A 44 4.51 3.07 2.70
CA LEU A 44 3.36 2.39 2.11
C LEU A 44 2.65 3.28 1.09
N ASP A 45 2.37 4.52 1.45
CA ASP A 45 1.66 5.48 0.60
C ASP A 45 2.48 5.78 -0.68
N LEU A 46 3.80 5.94 -0.57
CA LEU A 46 4.67 6.08 -1.75
C LEU A 46 4.66 4.81 -2.63
N ILE A 47 4.72 3.62 -2.03
CA ILE A 47 4.66 2.36 -2.76
C ILE A 47 3.35 2.24 -3.54
N LEU A 48 2.22 2.59 -2.92
CA LEU A 48 0.91 2.56 -3.57
C LEU A 48 0.81 3.61 -4.69
N GLY A 49 1.34 4.81 -4.48
CA GLY A 49 1.35 5.87 -5.49
C GLY A 49 2.24 5.60 -6.70
N GLU A 50 3.31 4.83 -6.52
CA GLU A 50 4.28 4.47 -7.58
C GLU A 50 3.99 3.10 -8.21
N MET A 51 2.92 2.45 -7.77
CA MET A 51 2.45 1.18 -8.30
C MET A 51 2.09 1.33 -9.78
N GLN A 52 2.66 0.45 -10.60
CA GLN A 52 2.30 0.28 -12.01
C GLN A 52 1.17 -0.74 -12.15
N ASP A 53 0.61 -0.79 -13.35
CA ASP A 53 -0.43 -1.74 -13.73
C ASP A 53 -0.06 -3.17 -13.33
N GLY A 54 -1.03 -3.89 -12.79
CA GLY A 54 -0.79 -5.24 -12.26
C GLY A 54 -0.23 -5.28 -10.85
N GLY A 55 0.08 -4.14 -10.23
CA GLY A 55 0.51 -4.06 -8.83
C GLY A 55 2.03 -4.11 -8.61
N VAL A 56 2.81 -3.99 -9.68
CA VAL A 56 4.28 -4.01 -9.61
C VAL A 56 4.81 -2.64 -9.19
N VAL A 57 5.80 -2.62 -8.31
CA VAL A 57 6.45 -1.38 -7.86
C VAL A 57 7.86 -1.33 -8.46
N PRO A 58 8.12 -0.46 -9.45
CA PRO A 58 9.39 -0.40 -10.17
C PRO A 58 10.49 0.36 -9.39
N LEU A 59 10.30 0.57 -8.09
CA LEU A 59 11.26 1.29 -7.25
C LEU A 59 12.11 0.33 -6.44
N SER A 60 13.43 0.55 -6.50
CA SER A 60 14.36 -0.04 -5.55
C SER A 60 14.23 0.62 -4.17
N ARG A 61 14.71 -0.08 -3.14
CA ARG A 61 14.76 0.46 -1.77
C ARG A 61 15.58 1.74 -1.66
N THR A 62 16.62 1.88 -2.47
CA THR A 62 17.44 3.09 -2.53
C THR A 62 16.63 4.25 -3.10
N GLN A 63 15.91 4.05 -4.20
CA GLN A 63 15.06 5.09 -4.77
C GLN A 63 13.92 5.51 -3.82
N ILE A 64 13.32 4.57 -3.10
CA ILE A 64 12.31 4.88 -2.07
C ILE A 64 12.94 5.72 -0.94
N ALA A 65 14.15 5.35 -0.50
CA ALA A 65 14.86 6.06 0.55
C ALA A 65 15.19 7.50 0.12
N ASP A 66 15.65 7.68 -1.12
CA ASP A 66 15.98 8.98 -1.69
C ASP A 66 14.72 9.87 -1.80
N LYS A 67 13.62 9.32 -2.33
CA LYS A 67 12.34 10.05 -2.47
C LYS A 67 11.77 10.52 -1.14
N LEU A 68 11.93 9.73 -0.08
CA LEU A 68 11.44 10.06 1.27
C LEU A 68 12.49 10.75 2.14
N ASN A 69 13.71 10.93 1.66
CA ASN A 69 14.85 11.45 2.41
C ASN A 69 15.07 10.71 3.76
N ILE A 70 15.09 9.37 3.71
CA ILE A 70 15.31 8.50 4.88
C ILE A 70 16.42 7.48 4.63
N ASN A 71 16.84 6.75 5.66
CA ASN A 71 17.86 5.71 5.51
C ASN A 71 17.32 4.47 4.76
N VAL A 72 18.11 3.92 3.82
CA VAL A 72 17.79 2.67 3.10
C VAL A 72 17.50 1.49 4.04
N LYS A 73 18.18 1.43 5.20
CA LYS A 73 17.90 0.42 6.24
C LYS A 73 16.48 0.55 6.79
N THR A 74 16.00 1.78 7.01
CA THR A 74 14.61 2.04 7.43
C THR A 74 13.63 1.52 6.39
N VAL A 75 13.87 1.80 5.10
CA VAL A 75 13.05 1.25 4.01
C VAL A 75 13.09 -0.28 3.98
N SER A 76 14.27 -0.88 4.15
CA SER A 76 14.42 -2.34 4.18
C SER A 76 13.63 -2.97 5.33
N THR A 77 13.67 -2.38 6.53
CA THR A 77 12.91 -2.86 7.69
C THR A 77 11.42 -2.67 7.48
N THR A 78 10.99 -1.49 7.00
CA THR A 78 9.58 -1.21 6.71
C THR A 78 9.03 -2.16 5.64
N THR A 79 9.73 -2.35 4.53
CA THR A 79 9.27 -3.26 3.47
C THR A 79 9.18 -4.71 3.95
N ARG A 80 10.04 -5.12 4.89
CA ARG A 80 9.90 -6.42 5.58
C ARG A 80 8.64 -6.47 6.42
N ILE A 81 8.40 -5.47 7.29
CA ILE A 81 7.18 -5.41 8.13
C ILE A 81 5.92 -5.45 7.27
N LEU A 82 5.86 -4.66 6.19
CA LEU A 82 4.72 -4.65 5.27
C LEU A 82 4.55 -5.99 4.53
N THR A 83 5.65 -6.73 4.29
CA THR A 83 5.60 -8.09 3.74
C THR A 83 5.10 -9.09 4.79
N ASP A 84 5.56 -8.97 6.04
CA ASP A 84 5.16 -9.84 7.15
C ASP A 84 3.66 -9.67 7.49
N ILE A 85 3.11 -8.46 7.32
CA ILE A 85 1.66 -8.20 7.42
C ILE A 85 0.91 -8.76 6.20
N GLY A 86 1.59 -9.01 5.09
CA GLY A 86 1.00 -9.51 3.83
C GLY A 86 0.52 -8.42 2.87
N LEU A 87 0.81 -7.13 3.12
CA LEU A 87 0.44 -6.03 2.21
C LEU A 87 1.30 -5.99 0.95
N LEU A 88 2.52 -6.48 1.06
CA LEU A 88 3.48 -6.60 -0.03
C LEU A 88 3.95 -8.04 -0.12
N TRP A 89 4.46 -8.43 -1.28
CA TRP A 89 5.37 -9.56 -1.36
C TRP A 89 6.48 -9.31 -2.35
N ARG A 90 7.55 -10.08 -2.23
CA ARG A 90 8.71 -9.98 -3.10
C ARG A 90 8.56 -10.98 -4.23
N THR A 91 8.47 -10.48 -5.47
CA THR A 91 8.55 -11.32 -6.66
C THR A 91 10.00 -11.64 -7.02
N SER A 92 10.95 -10.79 -6.60
CA SER A 92 12.38 -11.05 -6.73
C SER A 92 13.20 -10.31 -5.66
N ARG A 93 14.54 -10.42 -5.71
CA ARG A 93 15.41 -9.63 -4.83
C ARG A 93 15.23 -8.11 -5.02
N ARG A 94 14.81 -7.66 -6.21
CA ARG A 94 14.75 -6.23 -6.56
C ARG A 94 13.34 -5.69 -6.75
N ALA A 95 12.36 -6.56 -6.99
CA ALA A 95 10.99 -6.16 -7.27
C ALA A 95 10.07 -6.44 -6.07
N ILE A 96 9.23 -5.46 -5.78
CA ILE A 96 8.15 -5.53 -4.81
C ILE A 96 6.84 -5.55 -5.59
N GLN A 97 5.91 -6.37 -5.14
CA GLN A 97 4.54 -6.38 -5.62
C GLN A 97 3.62 -6.01 -4.46
N VAL A 98 2.63 -5.18 -4.74
CA VAL A 98 1.51 -4.95 -3.83
C VAL A 98 0.58 -6.15 -3.89
N ASN A 99 0.05 -6.55 -2.72
CA ASN A 99 -0.91 -7.62 -2.67
C ASN A 99 -2.23 -7.21 -3.33
N PRO A 100 -2.73 -7.91 -4.37
CA PRO A 100 -4.00 -7.56 -4.99
C PRO A 100 -5.14 -7.72 -4.00
N THR A 101 -5.08 -8.53 -2.94
CA THR A 101 -6.15 -8.50 -1.92
C THR A 101 -6.14 -7.20 -1.10
N ALA A 102 -5.01 -6.49 -1.06
CA ALA A 102 -4.88 -5.18 -0.42
C ALA A 102 -5.24 -4.03 -1.38
N ALA A 103 -4.55 -3.95 -2.52
CA ALA A 103 -4.73 -2.91 -3.51
C ALA A 103 -4.25 -3.34 -4.90
N TYR A 104 -4.80 -2.74 -5.95
CA TYR A 104 -4.48 -3.08 -7.33
C TYR A 104 -4.65 -1.90 -8.28
N LYS A 105 -3.68 -1.69 -9.17
CA LYS A 105 -3.80 -0.75 -10.28
C LYS A 105 -4.18 -1.51 -11.55
N SER A 106 -5.37 -1.19 -12.08
CA SER A 106 -5.85 -1.69 -13.36
C SER A 106 -5.23 -0.90 -14.50
N ALA A 107 -4.89 -1.59 -15.59
CA ALA A 107 -4.37 -0.93 -16.80
C ALA A 107 -5.46 -0.14 -17.53
N THR A 108 -6.71 -0.60 -17.41
CA THR A 108 -7.88 -0.03 -18.10
C THR A 108 -8.78 0.79 -17.17
N GLY A 109 -8.54 0.73 -15.86
CA GLY A 109 -9.44 1.27 -14.85
C GLY A 109 -10.64 0.35 -14.55
N ASP A 110 -10.68 -0.86 -15.09
CA ASP A 110 -11.76 -1.83 -14.88
C ASP A 110 -11.58 -2.60 -13.54
N PRO A 111 -12.57 -2.52 -12.61
CA PRO A 111 -12.58 -3.32 -11.39
C PRO A 111 -12.56 -4.84 -11.62
N GLU A 112 -13.02 -5.34 -12.77
CA GLU A 112 -12.95 -6.78 -13.05
C GLU A 112 -11.50 -7.29 -13.18
N GLU A 113 -10.58 -6.45 -13.68
CA GLU A 113 -9.17 -6.81 -13.72
C GLU A 113 -8.62 -7.07 -12.32
N TRP A 114 -9.08 -6.31 -11.34
CA TRP A 114 -8.72 -6.50 -9.95
C TRP A 114 -9.22 -7.86 -9.43
N LEU A 115 -10.48 -8.21 -9.69
CA LEU A 115 -11.03 -9.52 -9.31
C LEU A 115 -10.24 -10.68 -9.95
N ARG A 116 -9.92 -10.56 -11.24
CA ARG A 116 -9.09 -11.55 -11.95
C ARG A 116 -7.68 -11.65 -11.35
N ALA A 117 -7.09 -10.53 -10.95
CA ALA A 117 -5.80 -10.52 -10.27
C ALA A 117 -5.88 -11.22 -8.90
N VAL A 118 -6.89 -10.92 -8.08
CA VAL A 118 -7.11 -11.59 -6.79
C VAL A 118 -7.25 -13.11 -6.97
N GLN A 119 -8.05 -13.56 -7.94
CA GLN A 119 -8.21 -14.99 -8.25
C GLN A 119 -6.91 -15.62 -8.74
N ARG A 120 -6.18 -14.95 -9.63
CA ARG A 120 -4.89 -15.43 -10.18
C ARG A 120 -3.82 -15.64 -9.11
N PHE A 121 -3.79 -14.76 -8.13
CA PHE A 121 -2.83 -14.78 -7.02
C PHE A 121 -3.37 -15.46 -5.76
N GLN A 122 -4.58 -16.02 -5.80
CA GLN A 122 -5.14 -16.79 -4.70
C GLN A 122 -4.22 -17.97 -4.37
N GLY A 123 -3.85 -18.09 -3.08
CA GLY A 123 -2.90 -19.10 -2.59
C GLY A 123 -1.41 -18.83 -2.93
N LYS A 124 -1.10 -17.75 -3.65
CA LYS A 124 0.29 -17.30 -3.94
C LYS A 124 0.64 -16.02 -3.20
N ALA A 125 -0.32 -15.11 -3.08
CA ALA A 125 -0.20 -13.93 -2.23
C ALA A 125 -0.16 -14.34 -0.76
N PRO A 126 0.69 -13.71 0.09
CA PRO A 126 0.60 -13.88 1.52
C PRO A 126 -0.80 -13.51 2.03
N GLU A 127 -1.27 -14.22 3.05
CA GLU A 127 -2.48 -13.83 3.76
C GLU A 127 -2.24 -12.51 4.49
N ILE A 128 -3.22 -11.60 4.42
CA ILE A 128 -3.13 -10.33 5.13
C ILE A 128 -3.45 -10.61 6.60
N THR A 129 -2.45 -10.45 7.46
CA THR A 129 -2.64 -10.61 8.90
C THR A 129 -3.33 -9.37 9.45
N LEU A 130 -4.63 -9.50 9.73
CA LEU A 130 -5.43 -8.44 10.29
C LEU A 130 -5.51 -8.55 11.82
N PRO A 131 -5.39 -7.43 12.55
CA PRO A 131 -5.63 -7.40 13.98
C PRO A 131 -7.09 -7.73 14.28
N ASP A 132 -7.32 -8.55 15.29
CA ASP A 132 -8.63 -9.04 15.73
C ASP A 132 -9.34 -8.10 16.73
N TYR A 133 -8.68 -7.02 17.16
CA TYR A 133 -9.25 -6.04 18.07
C TYR A 133 -10.01 -4.93 17.33
N GLU A 134 -11.21 -4.60 17.83
CA GLU A 134 -12.05 -3.52 17.29
C GLU A 134 -11.50 -2.12 17.58
N ARG A 135 -10.79 -1.97 18.71
CA ARG A 135 -10.19 -0.69 19.14
C ARG A 135 -8.69 -0.85 19.29
N ARG A 136 -7.95 0.09 18.70
CA ARG A 136 -6.49 0.15 18.83
C ARG A 136 -6.09 0.09 20.32
N PRO A 137 -5.26 -0.87 20.73
CA PRO A 137 -4.81 -0.93 22.11
C PRO A 137 -4.03 0.35 22.44
N PRO A 138 -4.09 0.82 23.70
CA PRO A 138 -3.31 1.95 24.15
C PRO A 138 -1.84 1.75 23.78
N ARG A 139 -1.16 2.80 23.31
CA ARG A 139 0.29 2.75 23.13
C ARG A 139 0.89 2.33 24.47
N ARG A 140 1.70 1.27 24.47
CA ARG A 140 2.40 0.79 25.67
C ARG A 140 2.98 1.99 26.43
N VAL A 141 2.59 2.13 27.68
CA VAL A 141 3.10 3.14 28.60
C VAL A 141 3.88 2.44 29.70
N ASP A 142 4.94 3.06 30.19
CA ASP A 142 5.63 2.61 31.39
C ASP A 142 4.78 2.89 32.64
N ASP A 143 5.22 2.41 33.80
CA ASP A 143 4.54 2.63 35.09
C ASP A 143 4.39 4.11 35.48
N LYS A 144 5.04 5.02 34.74
CA LYS A 144 5.00 6.47 34.92
C LYS A 144 4.14 7.16 33.85
N GLY A 145 3.38 6.40 33.06
CA GLY A 145 2.50 6.93 32.01
C GLY A 145 3.23 7.46 30.78
N ARG A 146 4.54 7.22 30.65
CA ARG A 146 5.33 7.66 29.49
C ARG A 146 5.23 6.59 28.41
N HIS A 147 5.06 7.00 27.16
CA HIS A 147 5.06 6.06 26.05
C HIS A 147 6.38 5.27 26.00
N LEU A 148 6.26 3.94 26.06
CA LEU A 148 7.35 3.02 25.80
C LEU A 148 7.75 3.17 24.33
N LYS A 149 9.06 3.14 24.06
CA LYS A 149 9.56 3.14 22.68
C LYS A 149 8.98 1.94 21.94
N ALA A 150 8.56 2.16 20.69
CA ALA A 150 8.21 1.06 19.80
C ALA A 150 9.43 0.13 19.70
N VAL A 151 9.20 -1.17 19.90
CA VAL A 151 10.20 -2.23 19.78
C VAL A 151 10.48 -2.48 18.30
#